data_AF-A0A6J8A9H4-F1
#
_entry.id   AF-A0A6J8A9H4-F1
#
_cell.length_a   1.000
_cell.length_b   1.000
_cell.length_c   1.000
_cell.angle_alpha   90.00
_cell.angle_beta   90.00
_cell.angle_gamma   90.00
#
_symmetry.space_group_name_H-M   'P 1'
#
loop_
_entity.id
_entity.type
_entity.pdbx_description
1 polymer ?
#
loop_
_entity_poly.entity_id
_entity_poly.type
_entity_poly.pdbx_seq_one_letter_code
_entity_poly.pdbx_strand_id
1 'polypeptide(L)'
;MEEEENILEKEKSQKNSRYSDITQIAACNVDRIFSRYIFPNQSISAEASRITGLTVVDSLNLFKQVVPGLASYSQSFLVNNLLGQEYESHNAVHDARLLLKLITDKGNIFNYLDDLAFSPNYPDQYHLQLCNLKTYSKEINEKVISKAMALKAAKSNLKLCHLKMSIDRGGKMGLKALLSEKSVKTGDARVTKNKKILQRIFEYFEKQ
;
A
#
# COMPACT_ATOMS: atom_id res chain seq x y z
N MET A 1 52.23 -6.31 -12.39
CA MET A 1 52.21 -7.10 -11.16
C MET A 1 51.77 -6.15 -10.07
N GLU A 2 50.47 -5.81 -9.99
CA GLU A 2 49.36 -6.71 -9.57
C GLU A 2 49.69 -7.28 -8.19
N GLU A 3 48.90 -7.11 -7.13
CA GLU A 3 47.45 -7.31 -7.01
C GLU A 3 46.90 -6.37 -5.91
N GLU A 4 45.91 -5.55 -6.23
CA GLU A 4 44.46 -5.73 -5.94
C GLU A 4 44.01 -5.09 -4.62
N GLU A 5 43.57 -3.84 -4.76
CA GLU A 5 42.68 -3.15 -3.83
C GLU A 5 41.37 -3.93 -3.67
N ASN A 6 41.12 -4.40 -2.46
CA ASN A 6 39.89 -5.07 -2.08
C ASN A 6 38.77 -4.02 -1.94
N ILE A 7 38.13 -3.68 -3.07
CA ILE A 7 36.96 -2.81 -3.13
C ILE A 7 35.78 -3.56 -2.52
N LEU A 8 35.46 -3.22 -1.28
CA LEU A 8 34.25 -3.63 -0.60
C LEU A 8 33.04 -2.89 -1.23
N GLU A 9 32.58 -3.36 -2.39
CA GLU A 9 31.29 -2.97 -2.95
C GLU A 9 30.18 -3.46 -2.01
N LYS A 10 29.59 -2.51 -1.29
CA LYS A 10 28.32 -2.70 -0.57
C LYS A 10 27.25 -3.07 -1.61
N GLU A 11 26.95 -4.36 -1.75
CA GLU A 11 25.71 -4.79 -2.39
C GLU A 11 24.53 -4.16 -1.64
N LYS A 12 23.93 -3.15 -2.28
CA LYS A 12 22.67 -2.55 -1.83
C LYS A 12 21.63 -3.67 -1.82
N SER A 13 21.23 -4.09 -0.62
CA SER A 13 20.11 -4.99 -0.41
C SER A 13 18.87 -4.48 -1.15
N GLN A 14 18.66 -5.03 -2.35
CA GLN A 14 17.50 -4.78 -3.18
C GLN A 14 16.30 -5.27 -2.39
N LYS A 15 15.43 -4.33 -2.02
CA LYS A 15 14.26 -4.54 -1.18
C LYS A 15 13.23 -5.37 -1.96
N ASN A 16 13.47 -6.67 -2.01
CA ASN A 16 12.71 -7.62 -2.80
C ASN A 16 11.40 -7.95 -2.08
N SER A 17 10.41 -7.06 -2.21
CA SER A 17 9.01 -7.46 -2.02
C SER A 17 8.71 -8.45 -3.15
N ARG A 18 8.67 -9.75 -2.84
CA ARG A 18 8.49 -10.84 -3.84
C ARG A 18 7.12 -10.81 -4.55
N TYR A 19 6.31 -9.79 -4.34
CA TYR A 19 5.00 -9.63 -4.92
C TYR A 19 4.84 -8.18 -5.40
N SER A 20 4.84 -8.00 -6.72
CA SER A 20 4.48 -6.75 -7.38
C SER A 20 2.96 -6.71 -7.59
N ASP A 21 2.36 -5.54 -7.47
CA ASP A 21 0.96 -5.34 -7.82
C ASP A 21 0.83 -5.11 -9.32
N ILE A 22 -0.26 -5.60 -9.92
CA ILE A 22 -0.62 -5.23 -11.30
C ILE A 22 -1.23 -3.83 -11.26
N THR A 23 -0.63 -2.88 -11.97
CA THR A 23 -1.09 -1.47 -12.04
C THR A 23 -1.95 -1.18 -13.27
N GLN A 24 -1.87 -2.01 -14.31
CA GLN A 24 -2.69 -1.91 -15.52
C GLN A 24 -2.93 -3.29 -16.13
N ILE A 25 -4.13 -3.51 -16.66
CA ILE A 25 -4.47 -4.65 -17.51
C ILE A 25 -4.93 -4.09 -18.85
N ALA A 26 -4.30 -4.53 -19.94
CA ALA A 26 -4.71 -4.20 -21.29
C ALA A 26 -4.78 -5.45 -22.17
N ALA A 27 -5.73 -5.48 -23.09
CA ALA A 27 -5.88 -6.51 -24.11
C ALA A 27 -6.38 -5.87 -25.40
N CYS A 28 -5.89 -6.34 -26.54
CA CYS A 28 -6.28 -5.83 -27.85
C CYS A 28 -6.68 -7.01 -28.76
N ASN A 29 -7.77 -6.82 -29.49
CA ASN A 29 -8.20 -7.63 -30.63
C ASN A 29 -8.43 -6.68 -31.81
N VAL A 30 -8.58 -7.23 -33.02
CA VAL A 30 -8.71 -6.48 -34.30
C VAL A 30 -9.67 -5.29 -34.19
N ASP A 31 -10.79 -5.46 -33.47
CA ASP A 31 -11.84 -4.43 -33.38
C ASP A 31 -12.06 -3.89 -31.96
N ARG A 32 -11.32 -4.40 -30.95
CA ARG A 32 -11.61 -4.12 -29.54
C ARG A 32 -10.35 -3.95 -28.71
N ILE A 33 -10.32 -2.86 -27.95
CA ILE A 33 -9.27 -2.57 -26.97
C ILE A 33 -9.90 -2.56 -25.58
N PHE A 34 -9.28 -3.27 -24.65
CA PHE A 34 -9.51 -3.19 -23.22
C PHE A 34 -8.26 -2.59 -22.59
N SER A 35 -8.42 -1.55 -21.78
CA SER A 35 -7.32 -0.98 -20.98
C SER A 35 -7.90 -0.44 -19.68
N ARG A 36 -7.39 -0.90 -18.55
CA ARG A 36 -7.85 -0.48 -17.23
C ARG A 36 -6.71 -0.42 -16.24
N TYR A 37 -6.61 0.70 -15.54
CA TYR A 37 -5.70 0.87 -14.42
C TYR A 37 -6.29 0.26 -13.14
N ILE A 38 -5.41 -0.29 -12.32
CA ILE A 38 -5.73 -0.85 -11.02
C ILE A 38 -4.89 -0.09 -10.00
N PHE A 39 -5.54 0.44 -8.98
CA PHE A 39 -4.85 1.15 -7.91
C PHE A 39 -4.01 0.15 -7.11
N PRO A 40 -2.68 0.33 -6.99
CA PRO A 40 -1.83 -0.61 -6.29
C PRO A 40 -2.04 -0.50 -4.77
N ASN A 41 -1.88 -1.62 -4.05
CA ASN A 41 -1.91 -1.66 -2.59
C ASN A 41 -0.58 -1.24 -1.97
N GLN A 42 0.47 -1.13 -2.78
CA GLN A 42 1.80 -0.63 -2.41
C GLN A 42 2.24 0.51 -3.32
N SER A 43 3.11 1.37 -2.81
CA SER A 43 3.71 2.46 -3.59
C SER A 43 4.47 1.90 -4.80
N ILE A 44 4.32 2.54 -5.96
CA ILE A 44 5.11 2.23 -7.15
C ILE A 44 6.56 2.67 -6.89
N SER A 45 7.53 1.76 -7.07
CA SER A 45 8.95 2.11 -6.90
C SER A 45 9.42 3.06 -8.00
N ALA A 46 10.46 3.85 -7.75
CA ALA A 46 11.02 4.75 -8.78
C ALA A 46 11.40 3.99 -10.07
N GLU A 47 11.92 2.77 -9.94
CA GLU A 47 12.24 1.91 -11.08
C GLU A 47 10.99 1.52 -11.87
N ALA A 48 9.93 1.07 -11.18
CA ALA A 48 8.68 0.70 -11.82
C ALA A 48 7.96 1.91 -12.42
N SER A 49 8.02 3.08 -11.77
CA SER A 49 7.49 4.34 -12.27
C SER A 49 8.21 4.77 -13.55
N ARG A 50 9.55 4.70 -13.56
CA ARG A 50 10.36 4.98 -14.77
C ARG A 50 10.01 4.07 -15.94
N ILE A 51 9.77 2.78 -15.68
CA ILE A 51 9.42 1.81 -16.73
C ILE A 51 7.98 1.99 -17.23
N THR A 52 7.03 2.22 -16.32
CA THR A 52 5.59 2.22 -16.65
C THR A 52 5.02 3.62 -16.93
N GLY A 53 5.74 4.68 -16.57
CA GLY A 53 5.24 6.05 -16.54
C GLY A 53 4.16 6.29 -15.47
N LEU A 54 3.95 5.34 -14.55
CA LEU A 54 2.90 5.43 -13.54
C LEU A 54 3.47 5.82 -12.17
N THR A 55 2.85 6.83 -11.59
CA THR A 55 3.13 7.30 -10.23
C THR A 55 1.80 7.57 -9.52
N VAL A 56 1.79 7.38 -8.20
CA VAL A 56 0.64 7.69 -7.36
C VAL A 56 1.07 8.74 -6.34
N VAL A 57 0.35 9.86 -6.31
CA VAL A 57 0.63 11.00 -5.44
C VAL A 57 -0.64 11.41 -4.71
N ASP A 58 -0.51 11.72 -3.41
CA ASP A 58 -1.56 12.39 -2.66
C ASP A 58 -1.61 13.87 -3.05
N SER A 59 -2.71 14.28 -3.70
CA SER A 59 -2.92 15.65 -4.16
C SER A 59 -2.82 16.68 -3.02
N LEU A 60 -3.15 16.32 -1.78
CA LEU A 60 -3.01 17.23 -0.64
C LEU A 60 -1.54 17.59 -0.38
N ASN A 61 -0.66 16.60 -0.38
CA ASN A 61 0.77 16.81 -0.15
C ASN A 61 1.39 17.58 -1.32
N LEU A 62 0.93 17.30 -2.53
CA LEU A 62 1.30 18.04 -3.74
C LEU A 62 1.00 19.53 -3.62
N PHE A 63 -0.24 19.91 -3.31
CA PHE A 63 -0.59 21.32 -3.19
C PHE A 63 0.14 22.02 -2.03
N LYS A 64 0.41 21.34 -0.92
CA LYS A 64 1.19 21.91 0.20
C LYS A 64 2.64 22.25 -0.19
N GLN A 65 3.23 21.50 -1.11
CA GLN A 65 4.58 21.77 -1.60
C GLN A 65 4.60 22.82 -2.71
N VAL A 66 3.67 22.75 -3.65
CA VAL A 66 3.64 23.65 -4.81
C VAL A 66 3.10 25.03 -4.47
N VAL A 67 2.14 25.12 -3.53
CA VAL A 67 1.52 26.38 -3.09
C VAL A 67 1.48 26.43 -1.56
N PRO A 68 2.64 26.59 -0.90
CA PRO A 68 2.71 26.61 0.55
C PRO A 68 2.04 27.87 1.14
N GLY A 69 1.64 27.79 2.41
CA GLY A 69 1.13 28.94 3.17
C GLY A 69 -0.36 29.26 3.02
N LEU A 70 -1.15 28.42 2.35
CA LEU A 70 -2.61 28.60 2.28
C LEU A 70 -3.29 28.32 3.63
N ALA A 71 -4.40 29.03 3.89
CA ALA A 71 -5.22 28.86 5.08
C ALA A 71 -5.92 27.49 5.16
N SER A 72 -6.19 26.88 4.00
CA SER A 72 -6.75 25.53 3.88
C SER A 72 -6.27 24.88 2.58
N TYR A 73 -6.32 23.56 2.53
CA TYR A 73 -6.05 22.75 1.35
C TYR A 73 -7.23 21.80 1.03
N SER A 74 -8.43 22.11 1.54
CA SER A 74 -9.62 21.41 1.08
C SER A 74 -9.85 21.68 -0.39
N GLN A 75 -10.39 20.70 -1.13
CA GLN A 75 -10.59 20.85 -2.56
C GLN A 75 -11.48 22.06 -2.90
N SER A 76 -12.54 22.29 -2.12
CA SER A 76 -13.41 23.47 -2.27
C SER A 76 -12.65 24.79 -2.12
N PHE A 77 -11.76 24.88 -1.12
CA PHE A 77 -10.95 26.07 -0.89
C PHE A 77 -9.96 26.29 -2.04
N LEU A 78 -9.30 25.22 -2.50
CA LEU A 78 -8.35 25.28 -3.61
C LEU A 78 -9.05 25.70 -4.92
N VAL A 79 -10.21 25.13 -5.24
CA VAL A 79 -10.99 25.51 -6.43
C VAL A 79 -11.40 26.97 -6.36
N ASN A 80 -11.93 27.42 -5.22
CA ASN A 80 -12.35 28.81 -5.07
C ASN A 80 -11.17 29.79 -5.13
N ASN A 81 -10.11 29.55 -4.35
CA ASN A 81 -8.97 30.47 -4.26
C ASN A 81 -8.06 30.45 -5.49
N LEU A 82 -7.89 29.29 -6.13
CA LEU A 82 -6.92 29.14 -7.22
C LEU A 82 -7.56 29.21 -8.61
N LEU A 83 -8.84 28.85 -8.74
CA LEU A 83 -9.57 28.85 -10.01
C LEU A 83 -10.73 29.87 -10.06
N GLY A 84 -11.05 30.54 -8.93
CA GLY A 84 -12.15 31.50 -8.87
C GLY A 84 -13.53 30.90 -9.13
N GLN A 85 -13.70 29.59 -8.92
CA GLN A 85 -14.94 28.87 -9.21
C GLN A 85 -15.69 28.52 -7.93
N GLU A 86 -17.02 28.54 -8.02
CA GLU A 86 -17.88 27.98 -6.98
C GLU A 86 -17.77 26.45 -6.99
N TYR A 87 -17.87 25.84 -5.81
CA TYR A 87 -17.69 24.40 -5.62
C TYR A 87 -18.98 23.77 -5.09
N GLU A 88 -19.63 22.96 -5.92
CA GLU A 88 -20.81 22.20 -5.51
C GLU A 88 -20.43 20.76 -5.13
N SER A 89 -20.42 20.47 -3.84
CA SER A 89 -19.88 19.23 -3.28
C SER A 89 -20.89 18.07 -3.28
N HIS A 90 -21.27 17.52 -4.43
CA HIS A 90 -22.18 16.35 -4.47
C HIS A 90 -21.93 15.34 -5.61
N ASN A 91 -20.88 15.52 -6.42
CA ASN A 91 -20.63 14.66 -7.58
C ASN A 91 -19.13 14.31 -7.70
N ALA A 92 -18.79 13.04 -7.42
CA ALA A 92 -17.41 12.54 -7.47
C ALA A 92 -16.73 12.72 -8.86
N VAL A 93 -17.49 12.69 -9.95
CA VAL A 93 -16.95 12.96 -11.30
C VAL A 93 -16.61 14.44 -11.46
N HIS A 94 -17.46 15.32 -10.92
CA HIS A 94 -17.19 16.76 -10.91
C HIS A 94 -15.98 17.08 -10.04
N ASP A 95 -15.89 16.48 -8.85
CA ASP A 95 -14.74 16.58 -7.95
C ASP A 95 -13.45 16.15 -8.66
N ALA A 96 -13.45 14.99 -9.34
CA ALA A 96 -12.29 14.52 -10.09
C ALA A 96 -11.90 15.48 -11.23
N ARG A 97 -12.87 16.07 -11.93
CA ARG A 97 -12.62 17.05 -13.00
C ARG A 97 -12.02 18.35 -12.47
N LEU A 98 -12.54 18.86 -11.35
CA LEU A 98 -11.99 20.05 -10.70
C LEU A 98 -10.58 19.80 -10.16
N LEU A 99 -10.31 18.61 -9.61
CA LEU A 99 -8.96 18.22 -9.21
C LEU A 99 -8.01 18.21 -10.41
N LEU A 100 -8.43 17.60 -11.52
CA LEU A 100 -7.65 17.59 -12.76
C LEU A 100 -7.37 19.02 -13.23
N LYS A 101 -8.39 19.88 -13.24
CA LYS A 101 -8.25 21.29 -13.63
C LYS A 101 -7.27 22.06 -12.73
N LEU A 102 -7.32 21.85 -11.42
CA LEU A 102 -6.34 22.41 -10.48
C LEU A 102 -4.91 21.99 -10.83
N ILE A 103 -4.73 20.71 -11.19
CA ILE A 103 -3.42 20.15 -11.55
C ILE A 103 -2.92 20.72 -12.89
N THR A 104 -3.80 20.80 -13.91
CA THR A 104 -3.43 21.27 -15.26
C THR A 104 -3.22 22.78 -15.31
N ASP A 105 -4.13 23.58 -14.75
CA ASP A 105 -4.10 25.05 -14.87
C ASP A 105 -2.97 25.67 -14.05
N LYS A 106 -2.47 24.96 -13.03
CA LYS A 106 -1.31 25.38 -12.25
C LYS A 106 0.01 24.74 -12.70
N GLY A 107 0.03 24.15 -13.90
CA GLY A 107 1.15 23.96 -14.86
C GLY A 107 2.49 23.39 -14.38
N ASN A 108 3.01 23.85 -13.25
CA ASN A 108 4.27 23.45 -12.65
C ASN A 108 4.17 22.20 -11.79
N ILE A 109 2.94 21.74 -11.49
CA ILE A 109 2.70 20.59 -10.62
C ILE A 109 3.38 19.31 -11.15
N PHE A 110 3.42 19.12 -12.48
CA PHE A 110 4.08 17.96 -13.10
C PHE A 110 5.57 17.86 -12.76
N ASN A 111 6.26 18.99 -12.59
CA ASN A 111 7.69 19.01 -12.23
C ASN A 111 7.95 18.53 -10.79
N TYR A 112 6.94 18.51 -9.93
CA TYR A 112 7.05 18.06 -8.54
C TYR A 112 6.58 16.61 -8.37
N LEU A 113 5.99 15.98 -9.40
CA LEU A 113 5.45 14.62 -9.30
C LEU A 113 6.55 13.56 -9.10
N ASP A 114 7.73 13.77 -9.70
CA ASP A 114 8.87 12.86 -9.55
C ASP A 114 9.39 12.85 -8.10
N ASP A 115 9.46 14.01 -7.45
CA ASP A 115 9.91 14.15 -6.05
C ASP A 115 8.85 13.65 -5.04
N LEU A 116 7.57 13.75 -5.39
CA LEU A 116 6.44 13.38 -4.51
C LEU A 116 5.98 11.93 -4.62
N ALA A 117 6.40 11.21 -5.68
CA ALA A 117 6.14 9.79 -5.86
C ALA A 117 6.64 8.92 -4.68
N PHE A 118 7.44 9.52 -3.78
CA PHE A 118 8.05 8.86 -2.63
C PHE A 118 7.45 9.21 -1.26
N SER A 119 6.25 9.78 -1.18
CA SER A 119 5.61 10.02 0.14
C SER A 119 5.09 8.71 0.75
N PRO A 120 5.61 8.27 1.92
CA PRO A 120 5.21 7.01 2.55
C PRO A 120 3.86 7.09 3.30
N ASN A 121 3.18 8.23 3.26
CA ASN A 121 1.91 8.43 3.97
C ASN A 121 0.73 8.12 3.04
N TYR A 122 0.48 6.84 2.82
CA TYR A 122 -0.76 6.36 2.18
C TYR A 122 -1.88 6.28 3.24
N PRO A 123 -2.91 7.15 3.20
CA PRO A 123 -4.07 7.04 4.09
C PRO A 123 -4.79 5.69 3.97
N ASP A 124 -4.68 5.02 2.82
CA ASP A 124 -5.27 3.71 2.56
C ASP A 124 -4.66 2.57 3.39
N GLN A 125 -3.39 2.66 3.82
CA GLN A 125 -2.80 1.63 4.68
C GLN A 125 -3.51 1.54 6.03
N TYR A 126 -3.93 2.68 6.59
CA TYR A 126 -4.66 2.70 7.85
C TYR A 126 -6.07 2.14 7.68
N HIS A 127 -6.78 2.53 6.63
CA HIS A 127 -8.13 2.01 6.34
C HIS A 127 -8.10 0.51 6.02
N LEU A 128 -7.14 0.05 5.22
CA LEU A 128 -6.93 -1.36 4.90
C LEU A 128 -6.56 -2.17 6.14
N GLN A 129 -5.71 -1.64 7.02
CA GLN A 129 -5.41 -2.26 8.32
C GLN A 129 -6.66 -2.42 9.18
N LEU A 130 -7.55 -1.41 9.23
CA LEU A 130 -8.81 -1.50 9.96
C LEU A 130 -9.76 -2.55 9.35
N CYS A 131 -9.90 -2.58 8.03
CA CYS A 131 -10.68 -3.60 7.33
C CYS A 131 -10.14 -5.02 7.55
N ASN A 132 -8.82 -5.20 7.48
CA ASN A 132 -8.17 -6.48 7.75
C ASN A 132 -8.35 -6.88 9.23
N LEU A 133 -8.22 -5.95 10.17
CA LEU A 133 -8.41 -6.21 11.60
C LEU A 133 -9.84 -6.68 11.92
N LYS A 134 -10.85 -6.10 11.27
CA LYS A 134 -12.26 -6.52 11.41
C LYS A 134 -12.47 -8.01 11.09
N THR A 135 -11.64 -8.59 10.22
CA THR A 135 -11.74 -10.01 9.87
C THR A 135 -11.35 -10.96 11.02
N TYR A 136 -10.69 -10.47 12.08
CA TYR A 136 -10.27 -11.25 13.25
C TYR A 136 -11.22 -11.10 14.46
N SER A 137 -12.37 -10.44 14.30
CA SER A 137 -13.24 -10.05 15.42
C SER A 137 -13.67 -11.25 16.28
N LYS A 138 -14.05 -12.36 15.63
CA LYS A 138 -14.43 -13.61 16.29
C LYS A 138 -13.26 -14.20 17.10
N GLU A 139 -12.09 -14.32 16.48
CA GLU A 139 -10.89 -14.91 17.10
C GLU A 139 -10.33 -14.07 18.25
N ILE A 140 -10.53 -12.75 18.18
CA ILE A 140 -10.20 -11.82 19.27
C ILE A 140 -11.17 -12.02 20.44
N ASN A 141 -12.48 -12.07 20.16
CA ASN A 141 -13.51 -12.24 21.18
C ASN A 141 -13.39 -13.60 21.89
N GLU A 142 -13.06 -14.65 21.14
CA GLU A 142 -12.82 -15.99 21.65
C GLU A 142 -11.42 -16.18 22.25
N LYS A 143 -10.61 -15.11 22.32
CA LYS A 143 -9.27 -15.06 22.94
C LYS A 143 -8.25 -16.03 22.31
N VAL A 144 -8.49 -16.47 21.09
CA VAL A 144 -7.58 -17.31 20.29
C VAL A 144 -6.39 -16.48 19.83
N ILE A 145 -6.63 -15.22 19.45
CA ILE A 145 -5.63 -14.27 18.97
C ILE A 145 -5.78 -12.99 19.79
N SER A 146 -4.68 -12.43 20.32
CA SER A 146 -4.75 -11.14 21.01
C SER A 146 -4.97 -10.00 20.01
N LYS A 147 -5.65 -8.93 20.44
CA LYS A 147 -5.86 -7.73 19.61
C LYS A 147 -4.55 -7.16 19.05
N ALA A 148 -3.48 -7.16 19.86
CA ALA A 148 -2.16 -6.72 19.43
C ALA A 148 -1.56 -7.60 18.33
N MET A 149 -1.81 -8.92 18.37
CA MET A 149 -1.31 -9.85 17.36
C MET A 149 -2.12 -9.76 16.07
N ALA A 150 -3.45 -9.66 16.16
CA ALA A 150 -4.32 -9.39 15.02
C ALA A 150 -3.94 -8.06 14.34
N LEU A 151 -3.57 -7.04 15.13
CA LEU A 151 -3.08 -5.76 14.61
C LEU A 151 -1.77 -5.92 13.83
N LYS A 152 -0.81 -6.72 14.33
CA LYS A 152 0.43 -7.02 13.60
C LYS A 152 0.17 -7.76 12.29
N ALA A 153 -0.75 -8.72 12.29
CA ALA A 153 -1.17 -9.43 11.10
C ALA A 153 -1.84 -8.48 10.09
N ALA A 154 -2.79 -7.66 10.53
CA ALA A 154 -3.48 -6.68 9.70
C ALA A 154 -2.53 -5.64 9.09
N LYS A 155 -1.57 -5.14 9.88
CA LYS A 155 -0.47 -4.26 9.42
C LYS A 155 0.42 -4.91 8.38
N SER A 156 0.51 -6.24 8.40
CA SER A 156 1.23 -7.05 7.42
C SER A 156 0.33 -7.48 6.24
N ASN A 157 -0.81 -6.80 6.07
CA ASN A 157 -1.84 -7.08 5.06
C ASN A 157 -2.41 -8.51 5.11
N LEU A 158 -2.40 -9.15 6.28
CA LEU A 158 -3.00 -10.46 6.46
C LEU A 158 -4.43 -10.34 6.95
N LYS A 159 -5.38 -10.91 6.20
CA LYS A 159 -6.76 -11.19 6.63
C LYS A 159 -6.84 -12.59 7.26
N LEU A 160 -7.91 -12.84 8.00
CA LEU A 160 -8.18 -14.15 8.58
C LEU A 160 -8.18 -15.28 7.53
N CYS A 161 -8.71 -15.04 6.34
CA CYS A 161 -8.72 -16.03 5.26
C CYS A 161 -7.32 -16.49 4.84
N HIS A 162 -6.30 -15.62 4.90
CA HIS A 162 -4.93 -16.01 4.57
C HIS A 162 -4.35 -17.00 5.57
N LEU A 163 -4.75 -16.91 6.85
CA LEU A 163 -4.36 -17.90 7.86
C LEU A 163 -5.02 -19.25 7.56
N LYS A 164 -6.33 -19.25 7.27
CA LYS A 164 -7.07 -20.48 6.88
C LYS A 164 -6.43 -21.14 5.66
N MET A 165 -6.22 -20.39 4.58
CA MET A 165 -5.57 -20.89 3.37
C MET A 165 -4.15 -21.42 3.61
N SER A 166 -3.40 -20.84 4.57
CA SER A 166 -2.06 -21.34 4.91
C SER A 166 -2.12 -22.67 5.68
N ILE A 167 -3.17 -22.87 6.47
CA ILE A 167 -3.46 -24.12 7.18
C ILE A 167 -3.93 -25.17 6.19
N ASP A 168 -4.88 -24.85 5.30
CA ASP A 168 -5.38 -25.79 4.31
C ASP A 168 -4.26 -26.33 3.40
N ARG A 169 -3.27 -25.48 3.07
CA ARG A 169 -2.17 -25.83 2.17
C ARG A 169 -0.99 -26.54 2.83
N GLY A 170 -0.73 -26.26 4.11
CA GLY A 170 0.52 -26.69 4.77
C GLY A 170 0.36 -27.06 6.24
N GLY A 171 -0.88 -27.21 6.70
CA GLY A 171 -1.24 -27.41 8.09
C GLY A 171 -0.61 -26.37 9.01
N LYS A 172 -0.22 -26.84 10.20
CA LYS A 172 0.50 -26.04 11.19
C LYS A 172 1.81 -25.45 10.66
N MET A 173 2.47 -26.12 9.72
CA MET A 173 3.73 -25.64 9.14
C MET A 173 3.52 -24.46 8.21
N GLY A 174 2.44 -24.47 7.42
CA GLY A 174 2.03 -23.34 6.59
C GLY A 174 1.68 -22.11 7.42
N LEU A 175 0.92 -22.29 8.50
CA LEU A 175 0.63 -21.22 9.46
C LEU A 175 1.90 -20.64 10.09
N LYS A 176 2.82 -21.51 10.52
CA LYS A 176 4.11 -21.09 11.07
C LYS A 176 4.91 -20.29 10.04
N ALA A 177 5.03 -20.79 8.81
CA ALA A 177 5.76 -20.10 7.75
C ALA A 177 5.20 -18.69 7.51
N LEU A 178 3.86 -18.56 7.41
CA LEU A 178 3.19 -17.28 7.17
C LEU A 178 3.43 -16.25 8.29
N LEU A 179 3.28 -16.67 9.56
CA LEU A 179 3.31 -15.76 10.71
C LEU A 179 4.74 -15.47 11.23
N SER A 180 5.69 -16.34 10.92
CA SER A 180 7.09 -16.20 11.37
C SER A 180 8.05 -15.63 10.33
N GLU A 181 7.57 -15.38 9.10
CA GLU A 181 8.32 -14.72 8.03
C GLU A 181 8.97 -13.42 8.55
N LYS A 182 10.19 -13.11 8.12
CA LYS A 182 10.88 -11.92 8.63
C LYS A 182 10.24 -10.65 8.05
N SER A 183 9.93 -9.70 8.91
CA SER A 183 9.53 -8.35 8.51
C SER A 183 10.69 -7.68 7.78
N VAL A 184 10.43 -7.18 6.56
CA VAL A 184 11.42 -6.45 5.75
C VAL A 184 11.93 -5.19 6.46
N LYS A 185 11.12 -4.60 7.36
CA LYS A 185 11.47 -3.36 8.08
C LYS A 185 12.30 -3.59 9.34
N THR A 186 12.05 -4.66 10.10
CA THR A 186 12.64 -4.84 11.44
C THR A 186 13.42 -6.14 11.61
N GLY A 187 13.35 -7.09 10.66
CA GLY A 187 13.98 -8.41 10.78
C GLY A 187 13.29 -9.38 11.74
N ASP A 188 12.38 -8.88 12.58
CA ASP A 188 11.56 -9.67 13.50
C ASP A 188 10.55 -10.56 12.77
N ALA A 189 9.92 -11.48 13.50
CA ALA A 189 8.78 -12.22 13.00
C ALA A 189 7.65 -11.27 12.59
N ARG A 190 7.08 -11.48 11.39
CA ARG A 190 5.95 -10.73 10.81
C ARG A 190 4.82 -10.58 11.83
N VAL A 191 4.48 -11.66 12.52
CA VAL A 191 3.47 -11.66 13.57
C VAL A 191 3.99 -12.33 14.84
N THR A 192 4.44 -13.58 14.76
CA THR A 192 4.92 -14.35 15.93
C THR A 192 5.73 -15.59 15.53
N LYS A 193 6.67 -15.98 16.39
CA LYS A 193 7.39 -17.27 16.35
C LYS A 193 7.01 -18.21 17.50
N ASN A 194 6.11 -17.77 18.39
CA ASN A 194 5.80 -18.50 19.61
C ASN A 194 5.04 -19.80 19.30
N LYS A 195 5.67 -20.94 19.58
CA LYS A 195 5.14 -22.27 19.28
C LYS A 195 3.80 -22.57 19.97
N LYS A 196 3.61 -22.09 21.21
CA LYS A 196 2.36 -22.30 21.97
C LYS A 196 1.19 -21.55 21.33
N ILE A 197 1.45 -20.32 20.88
CA ILE A 197 0.45 -19.50 20.18
C ILE A 197 0.07 -20.13 18.84
N LEU A 198 1.07 -20.58 18.06
CA LEU A 198 0.84 -21.24 16.78
C LEU A 198 0.01 -22.53 16.94
N GLN A 199 0.28 -23.32 17.98
CA GLN A 199 -0.51 -24.51 18.28
C GLN A 199 -1.98 -24.15 18.58
N ARG A 200 -2.21 -23.16 19.46
CA ARG A 200 -3.55 -22.72 19.83
C ARG A 200 -4.37 -22.24 18.62
N ILE A 201 -3.75 -21.48 17.72
CA ILE A 201 -4.41 -20.98 16.50
C ILE A 201 -4.75 -22.15 15.57
N PHE A 202 -3.82 -23.10 15.38
CA PHE A 202 -4.05 -24.26 14.52
C PHE A 202 -5.19 -25.14 15.03
N GLU A 203 -5.18 -25.51 16.32
CA GLU A 203 -6.24 -26.31 16.94
C GLU A 203 -7.61 -25.64 16.90
N TYR A 204 -7.64 -24.31 16.91
CA TYR A 204 -8.88 -23.56 16.81
C TYR A 204 -9.53 -23.70 15.43
N PHE A 205 -8.74 -23.64 14.36
CA PHE A 205 -9.27 -23.74 12.99
C PHE A 205 -9.56 -25.17 12.55
N GLU A 206 -8.88 -26.17 13.11
CA GLU A 206 -9.20 -27.60 12.88
C GLU A 206 -10.55 -28.02 13.48
N LYS A 207 -11.08 -27.26 14.46
CA LYS A 207 -12.34 -27.57 15.15
C LYS A 207 -13.57 -26.90 14.53
N GLN A 208 -13.40 -26.11 13.46
CA GLN A 208 -14.48 -25.41 12.76
C GLN A 208 -14.75 -26.04 11.41
#